data_AF-A0A4P9ZPS2-F1
#
_entry.id   AF-A0A4P9ZPS2-F1
#
_cell.length_a   1.000
_cell.length_b   1.000
_cell.length_c   1.000
_cell.angle_alpha   90.00
_cell.angle_beta   90.00
_cell.angle_gamma   90.00
#
_symmetry.space_group_name_H-M   'P 1'
#
loop_
_entity.id
_entity.type
_entity.pdbx_description
1 polymer ?
#
loop_
_entity_poly.entity_id
_entity_poly.type
_entity_poly.pdbx_seq_one_letter_code
_entity_poly.pdbx_strand_id
1 'polypeptide(L)' 'STDFFKGEYYVVLGASWATHPRLAQRRSFRNWYQAGYGFAFITFRLCRSASSP' A
#
# COMPACT_ATOMS: atom_id res chain seq x y z
N SER A 1 -9.91 -8.40 -13.04
CA SER A 1 -8.68 -7.81 -12.47
C SER A 1 -8.23 -6.56 -13.22
N THR A 2 -8.59 -6.36 -14.49
CA THR A 2 -8.20 -5.19 -15.31
C THR A 2 -8.75 -3.85 -14.83
N ASP A 3 -9.91 -3.85 -14.18
CA ASP A 3 -10.57 -2.61 -13.72
C ASP A 3 -9.81 -1.87 -12.61
N PHE A 4 -8.97 -2.59 -11.84
CA PHE A 4 -8.14 -2.02 -10.78
C PHE A 4 -6.87 -1.33 -11.29
N PHE A 5 -6.49 -1.54 -12.56
CA PHE A 5 -5.26 -1.03 -13.15
C PHE A 5 -5.45 0.21 -14.02
N LYS A 6 -6.63 0.85 -13.97
CA LYS A 6 -6.90 2.12 -14.67
C LYS A 6 -6.20 3.33 -14.05
N GLY A 7 -5.23 3.12 -13.17
CA GLY A 7 -4.48 4.18 -12.49
C GLY A 7 -5.25 4.90 -11.37
N GLU A 8 -6.50 4.52 -11.12
CA GLU A 8 -7.33 5.15 -10.09
C GLU A 8 -6.99 4.67 -8.67
N TYR A 9 -6.28 3.55 -8.53
CA TYR A 9 -5.97 2.94 -7.24
C TYR A 9 -4.46 2.71 -7.07
N TYR A 10 -3.97 2.91 -5.85
CA TYR A 10 -2.60 2.59 -5.45
C TYR A 10 -2.55 1.33 -4.59
N VAL A 11 -1.51 0.51 -4.82
CA VAL A 11 -1.18 -0.62 -3.94
C VAL A 11 -0.49 -0.09 -2.69
N VAL A 12 -1.00 -0.48 -1.53
CA VAL A 12 -0.36 -0.23 -0.24
C VAL A 12 0.12 -1.55 0.34
N LEU A 13 1.41 -1.60 0.68
CA LEU A 13 2.05 -2.77 1.27
C LEU A 13 2.11 -2.64 2.79
N GLY A 14 1.98 -3.77 3.48
CA GLY A 14 2.02 -3.82 4.94
C GLY A 14 0.68 -3.48 5.59
N ALA A 15 0.72 -2.99 6.82
CA ALA A 15 -0.44 -2.81 7.68
C ALA A 15 -0.25 -1.61 8.62
N SER A 16 -1.37 -1.10 9.12
CA SER A 16 -1.41 -0.04 10.15
C SER A 16 -1.78 -0.62 11.52
N TRP A 17 -1.74 0.22 12.56
CA TRP A 17 -2.19 -0.14 13.91
C TRP A 17 -3.65 -0.62 13.97
N ALA A 18 -4.49 -0.17 13.03
CA ALA A 18 -5.89 -0.53 12.93
C ALA A 18 -6.13 -1.85 12.15
N THR A 19 -5.07 -2.47 11.61
CA THR A 19 -5.18 -3.71 10.85
C THR A 19 -5.13 -4.92 11.79
N HIS A 20 -6.03 -5.89 11.60
CA HIS A 20 -6.07 -7.09 12.42
C HIS A 20 -4.72 -7.84 12.43
N PRO A 21 -4.18 -8.28 13.59
CA PRO A 21 -2.83 -8.84 13.70
C PRO A 21 -2.55 -10.02 12.75
N ARG A 22 -3.54 -10.90 12.55
CA ARG A 22 -3.44 -12.05 11.62
C ARG A 22 -3.19 -11.64 10.16
N LEU A 23 -3.64 -10.45 9.75
CA LEU A 23 -3.33 -9.87 8.44
C LEU A 23 -2.02 -9.10 8.47
N ALA A 24 -1.79 -8.30 9.52
CA ALA A 24 -0.61 -7.45 9.65
C ALA A 24 0.72 -8.22 9.66
N GLN A 25 0.73 -9.47 10.14
CA GLN A 25 1.91 -10.32 10.18
C GLN A 25 2.25 -11.00 8.84
N ARG A 26 1.39 -10.85 7.82
CA ARG A 26 1.61 -11.49 6.51
C ARG A 26 2.49 -10.61 5.63
N ARG A 27 3.66 -11.11 5.24
CA ARG A 27 4.55 -10.43 4.27
C ARG A 27 3.92 -10.17 2.91
N SER A 28 2.95 -11.01 2.50
CA SER A 28 2.28 -10.91 1.19
C SER A 28 0.98 -10.11 1.22
N PHE A 29 0.62 -9.49 2.35
CA PHE A 29 -0.59 -8.69 2.45
C PHE A 29 -0.47 -7.41 1.62
N ARG A 30 -1.49 -7.15 0.80
CA ARG A 30 -1.60 -6.02 -0.11
C ARG A 30 -2.99 -5.41 0.03
N ASN A 31 -3.04 -4.10 0.19
CA ASN A 31 -4.26 -3.32 0.21
C ASN A 31 -4.31 -2.38 -1.02
N TRP A 32 -5.48 -1.85 -1.33
CA TRP A 32 -5.73 -1.03 -2.51
C TRP A 32 -6.67 0.11 -2.15
N TYR A 33 -6.28 1.34 -2.49
CA TYR A 33 -7.07 2.54 -2.20
C TYR A 33 -7.11 3.46 -3.40
N GLN A 34 -8.23 4.15 -3.60
CA GLN A 34 -8.35 5.16 -4.64
C GLN A 34 -7.39 6.33 -4.39
N ALA A 35 -6.84 6.91 -5.45
CA ALA A 35 -6.07 8.14 -5.37
C ALA A 35 -6.89 9.25 -4.69
N GLY A 36 -6.30 9.90 -3.68
CA GLY A 36 -6.98 10.96 -2.91
C GLY A 36 -7.90 10.48 -1.79
N TYR A 37 -7.99 9.17 -1.51
CA TYR A 37 -8.78 8.65 -0.41
C TYR A 37 -8.17 8.98 0.96
N GLY A 38 -8.63 10.07 1.59
CA GLY A 38 -8.05 10.66 2.81
C GLY A 38 -8.38 9.96 4.14
N PHE A 39 -9.10 8.84 4.12
CA PHE A 39 -9.56 8.15 5.35
C PHE A 39 -8.74 6.90 5.70
N ALA A 40 -7.80 6.49 4.85
CA ALA A 40 -6.96 5.34 5.10
C ALA A 40 -5.75 5.71 5.99
N PHE A 41 -5.42 4.87 6.97
CA PHE A 41 -4.21 5.01 7.79
C PHE A 41 -2.97 4.55 7.00
N ILE A 42 -2.52 5.39 6.07
CA ILE A 42 -1.45 5.05 5.12
C ILE A 42 -0.36 6.12 5.09
N THR A 43 0.87 5.68 4.82
CA THR A 43 2.02 6.54 4.53
C THR A 43 2.93 5.84 3.54
N PHE A 44 3.93 6.54 3.01
CA PHE A 44 4.91 5.97 2.08
C PHE A 44 6.28 5.87 2.73
N ARG A 45 7.10 4.93 2.24
CA ARG A 45 8.54 4.86 2.53
C ARG A 45 9.29 5.27 1.29
N LEU A 46 10.26 6.17 1.45
CA LEU A 46 11.14 6.55 0.36
C LEU A 46 12.04 5.38 -0.01
N CYS A 47 12.23 5.18 -1.31
CA CYS A 47 13.25 4.29 -1.85
C CYS A 47 14.10 5.08 -2.85
N ARG A 48 15.35 4.65 -2.99
CA ARG A 48 16.27 5.15 -4.02
C ARG A 48 16.82 3.97 -4.81
N SER A 49 17.26 4.23 -6.04
CA SER A 49 17.99 3.21 -6.79
C SER A 49 19.30 2.89 -6.07
N ALA A 50 19.67 1.61 -6.04
CA ALA A 50 20.95 1.18 -5.49
C ALA A 50 22.15 1.67 -6.34
N SER A 51 21.91 2.08 -7.58
CA SER A 51 22.91 2.57 -8.52
C SER A 51 23.08 4.10 -8.52
N SER A 52 22.30 4.83 -7.72
CA SER A 52 22.51 6.27 -7.54
C SER A 52 23.70 6.48 -6.61
N PRO A 53 24.68 7.36 -6.96
CA PRO A 53 25.84 7.63 -6.11
C PRO A 53 25.46 8.07 -4.69
#